data_AF-F2IDF3-F1
#
_entry.id   AF-F2IDF3-F1
#
_cell.length_a   1.000
_cell.length_b   1.000
_cell.length_c   1.000
_cell.angle_alpha   90.00
_cell.angle_beta   90.00
_cell.angle_gamma   90.00
#
_symmetry.space_group_name_H-M   'P 1'
#
loop_
_entity.id
_entity.type
_entity.pdbx_description
1 polymer ?
#
loop_
_entity_poly.entity_id
_entity_poly.type
_entity_poly.pdbx_seq_one_letter_code
_entity_poly.pdbx_strand_id
1 'polypeptide(L)'
;MSNNELLIISILFFGLGLYLFLQTRNISKQFKKSEDKKDYSNIIMMILLIIIGILFIPWIFSNSIFNSYGKSNEIGDTIGGITAPFINGLSAVLVYLAFNAQVEANKLVNDQFQLQQIESRFFELLKLHRDNVAEIGIGDSYGKKIFVTLIREFRLIHIKLQKINLEERINLNSRQLMEVSYLILFFGFGPNSSRQLEIALNHYNKTGLFDLLKLKFDNKDLKLVAMKERKLQYTPFEGHQSRLGHYFRHLYQTVDFIHEKKIDIDKYSYVKALRAQLTTHEQALLYINSLTQLGNRWWTKDYLIKYKMIKNIPPGFFNPETEFFRESDFPEKYFEHQLD
;
A
#
# COMPACT_ATOMS: atom_id res chain seq x y z
N MET A 1 -58.41 44.84 -16.12
CA MET A 1 -57.38 45.29 -17.08
C MET A 1 -57.97 45.27 -18.47
N SER A 2 -57.60 46.21 -19.33
CA SER A 2 -57.94 46.08 -20.76
C SER A 2 -57.11 44.95 -21.38
N ASN A 3 -57.63 44.29 -22.42
CA ASN A 3 -56.90 43.22 -23.13
C ASN A 3 -55.49 43.67 -23.58
N ASN A 4 -55.32 44.97 -23.83
CA ASN A 4 -54.04 45.56 -24.22
C ASN A 4 -53.01 45.59 -23.09
N GLU A 5 -53.44 45.80 -21.83
CA GLU A 5 -52.52 45.79 -20.68
C GLU A 5 -52.02 44.37 -20.38
N LEU A 6 -52.89 43.38 -20.51
CA LEU A 6 -52.54 41.96 -20.39
C LEU A 6 -51.54 41.52 -21.48
N LEU A 7 -51.73 41.99 -22.71
CA LEU A 7 -50.83 41.73 -23.83
C LEU A 7 -49.44 42.33 -23.59
N ILE A 8 -49.38 43.61 -23.17
CA ILE A 8 -48.12 44.32 -22.90
C ILE A 8 -47.32 43.61 -21.80
N ILE A 9 -48.00 43.21 -20.72
CA ILE A 9 -47.34 42.53 -19.62
C ILE A 9 -46.84 41.15 -20.08
N SER A 10 -47.63 40.40 -20.84
CA SER A 10 -47.22 39.10 -21.38
C SER A 10 -45.97 39.20 -22.27
N ILE A 11 -45.88 40.26 -23.08
CA ILE A 11 -44.70 40.55 -23.92
C ILE A 11 -43.48 40.90 -23.07
N LEU A 12 -43.63 41.71 -22.03
CA LEU A 12 -42.54 42.07 -21.11
C LEU A 12 -41.99 40.85 -20.37
N PHE A 13 -42.84 39.93 -19.93
CA PHE A 13 -42.42 38.69 -19.29
C PHE A 13 -41.74 37.72 -20.25
N PHE A 14 -42.24 37.59 -21.48
CA PHE A 14 -41.56 36.82 -22.52
C PHE A 14 -40.17 37.40 -22.81
N GLY A 15 -40.06 38.73 -22.91
CA GLY A 15 -38.79 39.43 -23.06
C GLY A 15 -37.83 39.20 -21.89
N LEU A 16 -38.33 39.25 -20.65
CA LEU A 16 -37.53 38.95 -19.45
C LEU A 16 -37.04 37.50 -19.41
N GLY A 17 -37.91 36.54 -19.77
CA GLY A 17 -37.55 35.13 -19.89
C GLY A 17 -36.48 34.88 -20.95
N LEU A 18 -36.60 35.53 -22.12
CA LEU A 18 -35.60 35.47 -23.19
C LEU A 18 -34.26 36.12 -22.76
N TYR A 19 -34.32 37.22 -22.02
CA TYR A 19 -33.13 37.90 -21.49
C TYR A 19 -32.38 37.01 -20.49
N LEU A 20 -33.09 36.41 -19.53
CA LEU A 20 -32.53 35.47 -18.57
C LEU A 20 -31.97 34.20 -19.26
N PHE A 21 -32.64 33.73 -20.33
CA PHE A 21 -32.15 32.64 -21.19
C PHE A 21 -30.77 32.95 -21.81
N LEU A 22 -30.61 34.16 -22.37
CA LEU A 22 -29.34 34.58 -22.96
C LEU A 22 -28.24 34.77 -21.92
N GLN A 23 -28.57 35.32 -20.75
CA GLN A 23 -27.62 35.59 -19.68
C GLN A 23 -27.08 34.30 -19.04
N THR A 24 -27.95 33.32 -18.79
CA THR A 24 -27.55 32.01 -18.22
C THR A 24 -26.62 31.22 -19.14
N ARG A 25 -26.83 31.29 -20.47
CA ARG A 25 -25.91 30.71 -21.48
C ARG A 25 -24.54 31.38 -21.53
N ASN A 26 -24.47 32.69 -21.29
CA ASN A 26 -23.20 33.41 -21.24
C ASN A 26 -22.42 33.07 -19.98
N ILE A 27 -23.10 32.96 -18.83
CA ILE A 27 -22.48 32.58 -17.56
C ILE A 27 -21.92 31.14 -17.65
N SER A 28 -22.67 30.18 -18.19
CA SER A 28 -22.18 28.81 -18.31
C SER A 28 -20.95 28.66 -19.21
N LYS A 29 -20.87 29.45 -20.29
CA LYS A 29 -19.67 29.52 -21.14
C LYS A 29 -18.44 30.04 -20.38
N GLN A 30 -18.61 30.97 -19.45
CA GLN A 30 -17.48 31.47 -18.63
C GLN A 30 -16.97 30.44 -17.61
N PHE A 31 -17.85 29.57 -17.08
CA PHE A 31 -17.48 28.50 -16.15
C PHE A 31 -16.90 27.24 -16.82
N LYS A 32 -16.92 27.16 -18.16
CA LYS A 32 -16.44 26.01 -18.96
C LYS A 32 -14.92 25.95 -19.15
N LYS A 33 -14.15 26.75 -18.40
CA LYS A 33 -12.70 26.90 -18.57
C LYS A 33 -11.85 25.77 -17.95
N SER A 34 -12.47 24.68 -17.51
CA SER A 34 -11.82 23.44 -17.08
C SER A 34 -12.51 22.25 -17.75
N GLU A 35 -11.73 21.36 -18.36
CA GLU A 35 -12.17 20.31 -19.31
C GLU A 35 -13.25 19.31 -18.83
N ASP A 36 -13.64 19.30 -17.55
CA ASP A 36 -14.49 18.22 -16.98
C ASP A 36 -15.83 18.64 -16.35
N LYS A 37 -16.30 19.89 -16.53
CA LYS A 37 -17.61 20.30 -15.95
C LYS A 37 -18.78 20.04 -16.89
N LYS A 38 -19.67 19.11 -16.51
CA LYS A 38 -21.00 18.91 -17.11
C LYS A 38 -21.76 20.25 -17.20
N ASP A 39 -22.40 20.51 -18.33
CA ASP A 39 -23.12 21.77 -18.61
C ASP A 39 -24.54 21.72 -18.02
N TYR A 40 -24.74 22.36 -16.87
CA TYR A 40 -26.03 22.43 -16.16
C TYR A 40 -26.89 23.64 -16.55
N SER A 41 -26.50 24.43 -17.56
CA SER A 41 -27.19 25.68 -17.92
C SER A 41 -28.66 25.50 -18.27
N ASN A 42 -28.97 24.46 -19.03
CA ASN A 42 -30.35 24.14 -19.43
C ASN A 42 -31.23 23.74 -18.24
N ILE A 43 -30.65 23.09 -17.23
CA ILE A 43 -31.37 22.67 -16.01
C ILE A 43 -31.68 23.90 -15.15
N ILE A 44 -30.70 24.78 -14.95
CA ILE A 44 -30.86 26.04 -14.20
C ILE A 44 -31.95 26.91 -14.83
N MET A 45 -31.95 27.00 -16.16
CA MET A 45 -32.94 27.73 -16.93
C MET A 45 -34.35 27.14 -16.82
N MET A 46 -34.49 25.81 -16.85
CA MET A 46 -35.77 25.14 -16.64
C MET A 46 -36.33 25.42 -15.24
N ILE A 47 -35.47 25.39 -14.20
CA ILE A 47 -35.85 25.74 -12.83
C ILE A 47 -36.33 27.20 -12.75
N LEU A 48 -35.61 28.14 -13.36
CA LEU A 48 -35.98 29.55 -13.37
C LEU A 48 -37.32 29.81 -14.07
N LEU A 49 -37.55 29.18 -15.22
CA LEU A 49 -38.83 29.30 -15.94
C LEU A 49 -40.00 28.73 -15.14
N ILE A 50 -39.79 27.64 -14.40
CA ILE A 50 -40.82 27.05 -13.55
C ILE A 50 -41.08 27.94 -12.32
N ILE A 51 -40.06 28.51 -11.69
CA ILE A 51 -40.22 29.49 -10.59
C ILE A 51 -41.02 30.72 -11.08
N ILE A 52 -40.70 31.25 -12.26
CA ILE A 52 -41.43 32.36 -12.87
C ILE A 52 -42.88 31.95 -13.14
N GLY A 53 -43.12 30.75 -13.67
CA GLY A 53 -44.46 30.20 -13.88
C GLY A 53 -45.26 30.09 -12.59
N ILE A 54 -44.67 29.57 -11.51
CA ILE A 54 -45.32 29.41 -10.19
C ILE A 54 -45.70 30.77 -9.61
N LEU A 55 -44.86 31.80 -9.76
CA LEU A 55 -45.16 33.14 -9.24
C LEU A 55 -46.18 33.89 -10.10
N PHE A 56 -46.22 33.62 -11.42
CA PHE A 56 -46.97 34.42 -12.38
C PHE A 56 -48.35 33.85 -12.72
N ILE A 57 -48.51 32.52 -12.69
CA ILE A 57 -49.80 31.85 -12.91
C ILE A 57 -50.86 32.33 -11.90
N PRO A 58 -50.61 32.36 -10.57
CA PRO A 58 -51.58 32.91 -9.61
C PRO A 58 -52.01 34.34 -9.94
N TRP A 59 -51.08 35.18 -10.38
CA TRP A 59 -51.35 36.58 -10.71
C TRP A 59 -52.21 36.75 -11.97
N ILE A 60 -51.96 35.97 -13.04
CA ILE A 60 -52.80 35.99 -14.26
C ILE A 60 -54.22 35.51 -13.94
N PHE A 61 -54.35 34.39 -13.23
CA PHE A 61 -55.65 33.77 -12.98
C PHE A 61 -56.48 34.53 -11.93
N SER A 62 -55.83 35.25 -11.01
CA SER A 62 -56.49 36.12 -10.03
C SER A 62 -57.13 37.38 -10.64
N ASN A 63 -56.69 37.86 -11.81
CA ASN A 63 -57.04 39.20 -12.29
C ASN A 63 -57.93 39.25 -13.55
N SER A 64 -58.18 38.12 -14.24
CA SER A 64 -58.87 38.17 -15.54
C SER A 64 -59.87 37.06 -15.90
N ILE A 65 -59.83 35.86 -15.29
CA ILE A 65 -60.65 34.71 -15.74
C ILE A 65 -61.69 34.28 -14.70
N PHE A 66 -61.44 34.51 -13.40
CA PHE A 66 -62.26 33.97 -12.30
C PHE A 66 -63.15 35.01 -11.58
N ASN A 67 -63.44 36.14 -12.21
CA ASN A 67 -64.42 37.11 -11.65
C ASN A 67 -65.85 36.54 -11.49
N SER A 68 -66.13 35.31 -11.96
CA SER A 68 -67.44 34.66 -11.86
C SER A 68 -67.50 33.35 -11.04
N TYR A 69 -66.42 32.95 -10.35
CA TYR A 69 -66.45 31.76 -9.49
C TYR A 69 -66.28 32.17 -8.03
N GLY A 70 -67.19 31.69 -7.20
CA GLY A 70 -67.38 32.14 -5.83
C GLY A 70 -66.35 31.58 -4.86
N LYS A 71 -66.17 32.31 -3.74
CA LYS A 71 -65.39 31.95 -2.55
C LYS A 71 -63.89 31.67 -2.79
N SER A 72 -63.05 32.27 -1.94
CA SER A 72 -61.58 32.16 -1.97
C SER A 72 -61.02 30.73 -2.06
N ASN A 73 -61.79 29.71 -1.67
CA ASN A 73 -61.38 28.31 -1.69
C ASN A 73 -61.25 27.75 -3.11
N GLU A 74 -62.16 28.09 -4.04
CA GLU A 74 -62.18 27.54 -5.41
C GLU A 74 -60.98 28.03 -6.26
N ILE A 75 -60.52 29.26 -5.98
CA ILE A 75 -59.34 29.85 -6.61
C ILE A 75 -58.06 29.14 -6.14
N GLY A 76 -57.97 28.83 -4.84
CA GLY A 76 -56.86 28.07 -4.26
C GLY A 76 -56.73 26.67 -4.85
N ASP A 77 -57.85 25.96 -5.00
CA ASP A 77 -57.89 24.61 -5.57
C ASP A 77 -57.48 24.59 -7.05
N THR A 78 -57.90 25.59 -7.83
CA THR A 78 -57.53 25.71 -9.26
C THR A 78 -56.05 26.00 -9.44
N ILE A 79 -55.49 26.94 -8.65
CA ILE A 79 -54.06 27.26 -8.68
C ILE A 79 -53.24 26.04 -8.24
N GLY A 80 -53.64 25.37 -7.15
CA GLY A 80 -52.99 24.16 -6.67
C GLY A 80 -53.00 23.03 -7.71
N GLY A 81 -54.17 22.76 -8.31
CA GLY A 81 -54.33 21.71 -9.32
C GLY A 81 -53.51 21.93 -10.59
N ILE A 82 -53.36 23.18 -11.05
CA ILE A 82 -52.57 23.51 -12.25
C ILE A 82 -51.07 23.51 -11.94
N THR A 83 -50.65 24.12 -10.82
CA THR A 83 -49.22 24.30 -10.50
C THR A 83 -48.56 23.03 -9.95
N ALA A 84 -49.29 22.18 -9.22
CA ALA A 84 -48.73 21.04 -8.53
C ALA A 84 -48.02 20.03 -9.46
N PRO A 85 -48.55 19.63 -10.65
CA PRO A 85 -47.84 18.74 -11.56
C PRO A 85 -46.48 19.29 -12.03
N PHE A 86 -46.38 20.60 -12.29
CA PHE A 86 -45.13 21.24 -12.70
C PHE A 86 -44.13 21.31 -11.55
N ILE A 87 -44.58 21.68 -10.34
CA ILE A 87 -43.75 21.69 -9.13
C ILE A 87 -43.24 20.28 -8.82
N ASN A 88 -44.11 19.27 -8.88
CA ASN A 88 -43.75 17.88 -8.62
C ASN A 88 -42.80 17.33 -9.68
N GLY A 89 -43.03 17.65 -10.96
CA GLY A 89 -42.13 17.27 -12.05
C GLY A 89 -40.74 17.90 -11.89
N LEU A 90 -40.67 19.19 -11.56
CA LEU A 90 -39.41 19.86 -11.26
C LEU A 90 -38.70 19.25 -10.05
N SER A 91 -39.45 19.00 -8.98
CA SER A 91 -38.93 18.40 -7.75
C SER A 91 -38.36 17.01 -8.03
N ALA A 92 -39.03 16.19 -8.84
CA ALA A 92 -38.52 14.88 -9.25
C ALA A 92 -37.20 14.99 -10.03
N VAL A 93 -37.07 15.96 -10.95
CA VAL A 93 -35.82 16.20 -11.68
C VAL A 93 -34.71 16.66 -10.73
N LEU A 94 -34.99 17.60 -9.83
CA LEU A 94 -34.03 18.08 -8.84
C LEU A 94 -33.55 16.96 -7.91
N VAL A 95 -34.48 16.14 -7.42
CA VAL A 95 -34.17 14.97 -6.59
C VAL A 95 -33.31 13.96 -7.36
N TYR A 96 -33.64 13.68 -8.63
CA TYR A 96 -32.83 12.81 -9.49
C TYR A 96 -31.40 13.34 -9.67
N LEU A 97 -31.24 14.63 -9.92
CA LEU A 97 -29.93 15.27 -10.05
C LEU A 97 -29.13 15.22 -8.73
N ALA A 98 -29.78 15.52 -7.61
CA ALA A 98 -29.16 15.44 -6.29
C ALA A 98 -28.73 14.00 -5.97
N PHE A 99 -29.58 13.02 -6.25
CA PHE A 99 -29.27 11.60 -6.07
C PHE A 99 -28.08 11.17 -6.93
N ASN A 100 -28.02 11.58 -8.20
CA ASN A 100 -26.87 11.27 -9.05
C ASN A 100 -25.57 11.88 -8.52
N ALA A 101 -25.61 13.14 -8.09
CA ALA A 101 -24.45 13.80 -7.47
C ALA A 101 -24.02 13.09 -6.16
N GLN A 102 -24.99 12.63 -5.36
CA GLN A 102 -24.74 11.87 -4.15
C GLN A 102 -24.12 10.50 -4.45
N VAL A 103 -24.58 9.79 -5.49
CA VAL A 103 -23.98 8.52 -5.94
C VAL A 103 -22.53 8.72 -6.37
N GLU A 104 -22.23 9.81 -7.08
CA GLU A 104 -20.87 10.16 -7.49
C GLU A 104 -19.99 10.49 -6.27
N ALA A 105 -20.48 11.29 -5.32
CA ALA A 105 -19.78 11.58 -4.07
C ALA A 105 -19.52 10.32 -3.24
N ASN A 106 -20.49 9.39 -3.16
CA ASN A 106 -20.35 8.13 -2.44
C ASN A 106 -19.25 7.24 -3.03
N LYS A 107 -19.03 7.28 -4.36
CA LYS A 107 -17.92 6.56 -5.00
C LYS A 107 -16.57 7.13 -4.54
N LEU A 108 -16.42 8.46 -4.58
CA LEU A 108 -15.19 9.13 -4.12
C LEU A 108 -14.91 8.85 -2.64
N VAL A 109 -15.94 8.90 -1.80
CA VAL A 109 -15.84 8.56 -0.37
C VAL A 109 -15.42 7.11 -0.18
N ASN A 110 -15.99 6.18 -0.95
CA ASN A 110 -15.61 4.77 -0.87
C ASN A 110 -14.15 4.54 -1.31
N ASP A 111 -13.69 5.21 -2.37
CA ASP A 111 -12.31 5.10 -2.84
C ASP A 111 -11.32 5.66 -1.80
N GLN A 112 -11.65 6.82 -1.20
CA GLN A 112 -10.88 7.39 -0.09
C GLN A 112 -10.85 6.45 1.13
N PHE A 113 -11.99 5.84 1.46
CA PHE A 113 -12.08 4.90 2.58
C PHE A 113 -11.23 3.65 2.35
N GLN A 114 -11.14 3.15 1.11
CA GLN A 114 -10.25 2.03 0.78
C GLN A 114 -8.77 2.41 0.93
N LEU A 115 -8.39 3.61 0.48
CA LEU A 115 -7.02 4.12 0.65
C LEU A 115 -6.66 4.25 2.14
N GLN A 116 -7.55 4.84 2.94
CA GLN A 116 -7.34 5.01 4.38
C GLN A 116 -7.20 3.67 5.11
N GLN A 117 -7.98 2.65 4.75
CA GLN A 117 -7.82 1.31 5.32
C GLN A 117 -6.47 0.67 4.98
N ILE A 118 -5.98 0.87 3.75
CA ILE A 118 -4.66 0.39 3.34
C ILE A 118 -3.57 1.10 4.14
N GLU A 119 -3.64 2.43 4.26
CA GLU A 119 -2.70 3.23 5.04
C GLU A 119 -2.69 2.81 6.50
N SER A 120 -3.85 2.74 7.14
CA SER A 120 -3.97 2.33 8.55
C SER A 120 -3.36 0.95 8.78
N ARG A 121 -3.71 -0.03 7.95
CA ARG A 121 -3.17 -1.38 8.07
C ARG A 121 -1.67 -1.44 7.78
N PHE A 122 -1.18 -0.63 6.85
CA PHE A 122 0.26 -0.52 6.59
C PHE A 122 1.01 0.03 7.80
N PHE A 123 0.54 1.12 8.40
CA PHE A 123 1.20 1.71 9.57
C PHE A 123 1.14 0.79 10.79
N GLU A 124 0.07 0.01 10.94
CA GLU A 124 -0.01 -1.05 11.95
C GLU A 124 1.04 -2.14 11.70
N LEU A 125 1.16 -2.66 10.47
CA LEU A 125 2.22 -3.62 10.11
C LEU A 125 3.62 -3.03 10.32
N LEU A 126 3.83 -1.76 9.98
CA LEU A 126 5.10 -1.09 10.21
C LEU A 126 5.43 -1.00 11.71
N LYS A 127 4.44 -0.70 12.55
CA LYS A 127 4.58 -0.69 14.00
C LYS A 127 4.89 -2.10 14.53
N LEU A 128 4.12 -3.10 14.14
CA LEU A 128 4.36 -4.50 14.52
C LEU A 128 5.75 -4.97 14.11
N HIS A 129 6.25 -4.56 12.94
CA HIS A 129 7.62 -4.86 12.53
C HIS A 129 8.65 -4.24 13.49
N ARG A 130 8.47 -2.97 13.88
CA ARG A 130 9.35 -2.30 14.85
C ARG A 130 9.29 -2.96 16.24
N ASP A 131 8.11 -3.36 16.68
CA ASP A 131 7.91 -4.03 17.96
C ASP A 131 8.58 -5.42 17.96
N ASN A 132 8.37 -6.22 16.90
CA ASN A 132 9.08 -7.48 16.68
C ASN A 132 10.60 -7.30 16.69
N VAL A 133 11.11 -6.22 16.09
CA VAL A 133 12.53 -5.89 16.10
C VAL A 133 12.99 -5.51 17.50
N ALA A 134 12.21 -4.75 18.27
CA ALA A 134 12.56 -4.34 19.62
C ALA A 134 12.62 -5.52 20.59
N GLU A 135 11.71 -6.47 20.45
CA GLU A 135 11.59 -7.66 21.31
C GLU A 135 12.61 -8.76 20.98
N ILE A 136 13.13 -8.81 19.76
CA ILE A 136 14.10 -9.84 19.36
C ILE A 136 15.38 -9.72 20.20
N GLY A 137 15.74 -10.82 20.88
CA GLY A 137 16.80 -10.80 21.89
C GLY A 137 17.47 -12.14 22.11
N ILE A 138 18.77 -12.11 22.43
CA ILE A 138 19.54 -13.24 22.95
C ILE A 138 20.77 -12.76 23.73
N GLY A 139 20.96 -13.30 24.93
CA GLY A 139 21.96 -12.77 25.88
C GLY A 139 21.72 -11.27 26.11
N ASP A 140 22.78 -10.46 26.02
CA ASP A 140 22.69 -9.00 26.18
C ASP A 140 22.47 -8.23 24.85
N SER A 141 22.10 -8.93 23.78
CA SER A 141 21.86 -8.33 22.47
C SER A 141 20.36 -8.32 22.17
N TYR A 142 19.77 -7.12 22.20
CA TYR A 142 18.36 -6.87 21.92
C TYR A 142 18.18 -5.84 20.81
N GLY A 143 16.99 -5.77 20.23
CA GLY A 143 16.69 -4.75 19.25
C GLY A 143 17.53 -4.91 17.99
N LYS A 144 17.88 -3.78 17.37
CA LYS A 144 18.76 -3.73 16.19
C LYS A 144 20.16 -4.31 16.42
N LYS A 145 20.65 -4.33 17.67
CA LYS A 145 22.00 -4.82 17.99
C LYS A 145 22.16 -6.32 17.73
N ILE A 146 21.08 -7.10 17.86
CA ILE A 146 21.15 -8.55 17.66
C ILE A 146 21.56 -8.91 16.24
N PHE A 147 21.15 -8.16 15.22
CA PHE A 147 21.52 -8.43 13.83
C PHE A 147 23.03 -8.27 13.58
N VAL A 148 23.71 -7.40 14.32
CA VAL A 148 25.17 -7.30 14.32
C VAL A 148 25.79 -8.58 14.87
N THR A 149 25.25 -9.10 15.98
CA THR A 149 25.72 -10.33 16.62
C THR A 149 25.45 -11.55 15.73
N LEU A 150 24.29 -11.61 15.07
CA LEU A 150 23.95 -12.66 14.10
C LEU A 150 24.85 -12.64 12.87
N ILE A 151 25.23 -11.48 12.35
CA ILE A 151 26.22 -11.36 11.27
C ILE A 151 27.61 -11.85 11.72
N ARG A 152 28.02 -11.58 12.97
CA ARG A 152 29.29 -12.10 13.50
C ARG A 152 29.30 -13.62 13.60
N GLU A 153 28.20 -14.20 14.07
CA GLU A 153 28.01 -15.65 14.12
C GLU A 153 27.98 -16.26 12.71
N PHE A 154 27.21 -15.67 11.79
CA PHE A 154 27.17 -16.08 10.38
C PHE A 154 28.58 -16.15 9.77
N ARG A 155 29.38 -15.09 9.92
CA ARG A 155 30.75 -15.04 9.40
C ARG A 155 31.66 -16.09 10.03
N LEU A 156 31.46 -16.38 11.32
CA LEU A 156 32.19 -17.46 11.98
C LEU A 156 31.82 -18.83 11.40
N ILE A 157 30.52 -19.09 11.20
CA ILE A 157 30.03 -20.31 10.53
C ILE A 157 30.64 -20.41 9.14
N HIS A 158 30.60 -19.33 8.37
CA HIS A 158 31.05 -19.29 6.99
C HIS A 158 32.54 -19.61 6.85
N ILE A 159 33.39 -18.97 7.66
CA ILE A 159 34.84 -19.23 7.68
C ILE A 159 35.13 -20.70 8.07
N LYS A 160 34.43 -21.24 9.06
CA LYS A 160 34.63 -22.64 9.48
C LYS A 160 34.17 -23.61 8.39
N LEU A 161 33.01 -23.32 7.77
CA LEU A 161 32.48 -24.14 6.68
C LEU A 161 33.41 -24.14 5.46
N GLN A 162 34.02 -22.99 5.11
CA GLN A 162 35.02 -22.92 4.05
C GLN A 162 36.22 -23.84 4.31
N LYS A 163 36.75 -23.84 5.53
CA LYS A 163 37.84 -24.76 5.92
C LYS A 163 37.42 -26.22 5.81
N ILE A 164 36.25 -26.57 6.37
CA ILE A 164 35.69 -27.92 6.30
C ILE A 164 35.46 -28.36 4.84
N ASN A 165 34.96 -27.46 3.99
CA ASN A 165 34.71 -27.73 2.58
C ASN A 165 36.00 -28.10 1.82
N LEU A 166 37.12 -27.45 2.17
CA LEU A 166 38.45 -27.74 1.60
C LEU A 166 39.05 -29.02 2.18
N GLU A 167 39.08 -29.16 3.51
CA GLU A 167 39.68 -30.29 4.23
C GLU A 167 39.00 -31.62 3.88
N GLU A 168 37.66 -31.62 3.86
CA GLU A 168 36.82 -32.82 3.66
C GLU A 168 36.39 -32.99 2.20
N ARG A 169 36.87 -32.12 1.28
CA ARG A 169 36.59 -32.15 -0.17
C ARG A 169 35.10 -32.23 -0.53
N ILE A 170 34.26 -31.46 0.16
CA ILE A 170 32.80 -31.47 -0.02
C ILE A 170 32.39 -30.89 -1.39
N ASN A 171 33.20 -29.99 -1.95
CA ASN A 171 32.98 -29.32 -3.24
C ASN A 171 31.69 -28.48 -3.30
N LEU A 172 31.44 -27.66 -2.27
CA LEU A 172 30.44 -26.58 -2.31
C LEU A 172 31.04 -25.35 -2.99
N ASN A 173 30.27 -24.71 -3.88
CA ASN A 173 30.64 -23.42 -4.47
C ASN A 173 30.38 -22.25 -3.50
N SER A 174 30.86 -21.04 -3.84
CA SER A 174 30.74 -19.85 -2.97
C SER A 174 29.30 -19.50 -2.59
N ARG A 175 28.36 -19.64 -3.52
CA ARG A 175 26.93 -19.43 -3.25
C ARG A 175 26.37 -20.49 -2.30
N GLN A 176 26.66 -21.76 -2.55
CA GLN A 176 26.23 -22.86 -1.66
C GLN A 176 26.84 -22.73 -0.26
N LEU A 177 28.07 -22.23 -0.15
CA LEU A 177 28.70 -21.95 1.15
C LEU A 177 27.93 -20.85 1.90
N MET A 178 27.48 -19.77 1.25
CA MET A 178 26.62 -18.77 1.88
C MET A 178 25.28 -19.37 2.33
N GLU A 179 24.64 -20.15 1.47
CA GLU A 179 23.34 -20.76 1.74
C GLU A 179 23.41 -21.74 2.92
N VAL A 180 24.38 -22.67 2.92
CA VAL A 180 24.58 -23.64 4.01
C VAL A 180 24.97 -22.93 5.31
N SER A 181 25.79 -21.89 5.25
CA SER A 181 26.16 -21.09 6.44
C SER A 181 24.93 -20.44 7.07
N TYR A 182 24.02 -19.93 6.25
CA TYR A 182 22.76 -19.35 6.74
C TYR A 182 21.82 -20.43 7.30
N LEU A 183 21.72 -21.60 6.68
CA LEU A 183 20.91 -22.70 7.19
C LEU A 183 21.40 -23.17 8.57
N ILE A 184 22.72 -23.23 8.79
CA ILE A 184 23.30 -23.51 10.11
C ILE A 184 22.96 -22.39 11.11
N LEU A 185 23.07 -21.12 10.72
CA LEU A 185 22.66 -20.00 11.59
C LEU A 185 21.16 -20.07 11.96
N PHE A 186 20.33 -20.43 10.98
CA PHE A 186 18.88 -20.40 11.11
C PHE A 186 18.36 -21.60 11.91
N PHE A 187 18.70 -22.82 11.52
CA PHE A 187 18.23 -24.04 12.18
C PHE A 187 19.17 -24.48 13.32
N GLY A 188 20.48 -24.46 13.10
CA GLY A 188 21.47 -24.89 14.08
C GLY A 188 21.49 -26.39 14.36
N PHE A 189 22.40 -26.79 15.24
CA PHE A 189 22.61 -28.16 15.72
C PHE A 189 22.05 -28.38 17.12
N GLY A 190 21.00 -27.65 17.49
CA GLY A 190 20.34 -27.81 18.79
C GLY A 190 19.46 -29.07 18.86
N PRO A 191 19.12 -29.52 20.08
CA PRO A 191 18.40 -30.78 20.29
C PRO A 191 17.03 -30.84 19.61
N ASN A 192 16.38 -29.69 19.40
CA ASN A 192 15.05 -29.60 18.80
C ASN A 192 15.04 -29.06 17.36
N SER A 193 16.20 -28.70 16.80
CA SER A 193 16.30 -27.98 15.53
C SER A 193 17.20 -28.65 14.48
N SER A 194 18.06 -29.59 14.90
CA SER A 194 18.97 -30.31 14.01
C SER A 194 18.23 -31.09 12.90
N ARG A 195 17.02 -31.58 13.17
CA ARG A 195 16.20 -32.30 12.17
C ARG A 195 15.82 -31.42 10.99
N GLN A 196 15.47 -30.15 11.23
CA GLN A 196 15.12 -29.23 10.16
C GLN A 196 16.34 -28.85 9.33
N LEU A 197 17.51 -28.74 9.97
CA LEU A 197 18.76 -28.54 9.26
C LEU A 197 19.09 -29.72 8.34
N GLU A 198 18.95 -30.96 8.83
CA GLU A 198 19.16 -32.18 8.05
C GLU A 198 18.31 -32.20 6.77
N ILE A 199 17.00 -31.94 6.91
CA ILE A 199 16.07 -31.85 5.78
C ILE A 199 16.52 -30.78 4.78
N ALA A 200 16.93 -29.61 5.26
CA ALA A 200 17.37 -28.52 4.39
C ALA A 200 18.69 -28.84 3.66
N LEU A 201 19.61 -29.57 4.28
CA LEU A 201 20.89 -29.94 3.69
C LEU A 201 20.79 -31.10 2.68
N ASN A 202 19.76 -31.94 2.78
CA ASN A 202 19.53 -33.03 1.81
C ASN A 202 19.36 -32.51 0.37
N HIS A 203 18.94 -31.25 0.18
CA HIS A 203 18.82 -30.64 -1.13
C HIS A 203 20.14 -30.54 -1.91
N TYR A 204 21.30 -30.55 -1.22
CA TYR A 204 22.60 -30.46 -1.88
C TYR A 204 23.10 -31.81 -2.42
N ASN A 205 22.38 -32.91 -2.17
CA ASN A 205 22.74 -34.26 -2.62
C ASN A 205 24.18 -34.66 -2.24
N LYS A 206 24.61 -34.30 -1.03
CA LYS A 206 25.93 -34.63 -0.47
C LYS A 206 25.74 -35.63 0.68
N THR A 207 25.98 -36.91 0.41
CA THR A 207 25.85 -37.99 1.40
C THR A 207 26.71 -37.70 2.63
N GLY A 208 26.13 -37.83 3.83
CA GLY A 208 26.83 -37.63 5.10
C GLY A 208 27.18 -36.18 5.44
N LEU A 209 26.74 -35.19 4.64
CA LEU A 209 27.04 -33.78 4.90
C LEU A 209 26.51 -33.32 6.26
N PHE A 210 25.27 -33.68 6.61
CA PHE A 210 24.69 -33.32 7.90
C PHE A 210 25.49 -33.92 9.06
N ASP A 211 25.80 -35.21 9.02
CA ASP A 211 26.54 -35.90 10.08
C ASP A 211 27.95 -35.32 10.27
N LEU A 212 28.64 -35.04 9.16
CA LEU A 212 29.95 -34.39 9.17
C LEU A 212 29.88 -33.01 9.84
N LEU A 213 28.92 -32.17 9.41
CA LEU A 213 28.78 -30.82 9.97
C LEU A 213 28.34 -30.88 11.43
N LYS A 214 27.47 -31.82 11.81
CA LYS A 214 27.07 -32.03 13.21
C LYS A 214 28.29 -32.38 14.07
N LEU A 215 29.13 -33.32 13.62
CA LEU A 215 30.37 -33.67 14.32
C LEU A 215 31.28 -32.46 14.53
N LYS A 216 31.39 -31.59 13.52
CA LYS A 216 32.29 -30.41 13.57
C LYS A 216 31.70 -29.27 14.38
N PHE A 217 30.40 -28.97 14.26
CA PHE A 217 29.76 -27.78 14.85
C PHE A 217 29.10 -28.05 16.22
N ASP A 218 28.62 -29.27 16.49
CA ASP A 218 28.06 -29.65 17.80
C ASP A 218 29.16 -30.12 18.77
N ASN A 219 30.20 -29.29 18.90
CA ASN A 219 31.34 -29.53 19.77
C ASN A 219 31.38 -28.44 20.86
N LYS A 220 31.47 -28.86 22.14
CA LYS A 220 31.43 -27.94 23.29
C LYS A 220 32.62 -26.96 23.30
N ASP A 221 33.83 -27.45 23.03
CA ASP A 221 35.03 -26.62 23.02
C ASP A 221 34.97 -25.59 21.89
N LEU A 222 34.49 -26.00 20.72
CA LEU A 222 34.26 -25.11 19.60
C LEU A 222 33.28 -24.00 19.95
N LYS A 223 32.15 -24.33 20.59
CA LYS A 223 31.13 -23.37 21.01
C LYS A 223 31.72 -22.37 22.01
N LEU A 224 32.53 -22.83 22.97
CA LEU A 224 33.22 -21.96 23.95
C LEU A 224 34.25 -21.03 23.30
N VAL A 225 35.05 -21.54 22.35
CA VAL A 225 36.02 -20.72 21.60
C VAL A 225 35.28 -19.67 20.77
N ALA A 226 34.21 -20.06 20.07
CA ALA A 226 33.37 -19.18 19.28
C ALA A 226 32.77 -18.03 20.10
N MET A 227 32.29 -18.31 21.31
CA MET A 227 31.79 -17.30 22.24
C MET A 227 32.85 -16.25 22.56
N LYS A 228 34.08 -16.67 22.86
CA LYS A 228 35.19 -15.76 23.19
C LYS A 228 35.65 -14.96 21.97
N GLU A 229 35.94 -15.62 20.84
CA GLU A 229 36.46 -14.99 19.62
C GLU A 229 35.52 -13.93 19.04
N ARG A 230 34.20 -14.17 19.12
CA ARG A 230 33.19 -13.28 18.55
C ARG A 230 32.43 -12.45 19.59
N LYS A 231 32.80 -12.57 20.87
CA LYS A 231 32.14 -11.90 22.01
C LYS A 231 30.62 -12.16 22.03
N LEU A 232 30.25 -13.43 21.82
CA LEU A 232 28.84 -13.87 21.84
C LEU A 232 28.44 -14.20 23.28
N GLN A 233 27.35 -13.60 23.74
CA GLN A 233 26.80 -13.80 25.10
C GLN A 233 25.78 -14.95 25.14
N TYR A 234 25.89 -15.91 24.23
CA TYR A 234 25.02 -17.06 24.10
C TYR A 234 25.76 -18.19 23.40
N THR A 235 25.26 -19.42 23.51
CA THR A 235 25.81 -20.60 22.83
C THR A 235 25.57 -20.51 21.32
N PRO A 236 26.62 -20.40 20.48
CA PRO A 236 26.47 -20.31 19.03
C PRO A 236 26.11 -21.66 18.40
N PHE A 237 25.66 -21.61 17.16
CA PHE A 237 25.31 -22.76 16.32
C PHE A 237 24.08 -23.55 16.80
N GLU A 238 23.32 -23.03 17.77
CA GLU A 238 22.07 -23.62 18.26
C GLU A 238 20.84 -23.24 17.42
N GLY A 239 21.00 -22.25 16.53
CA GLY A 239 19.95 -21.82 15.61
C GLY A 239 19.13 -20.63 16.11
N HIS A 240 18.61 -19.86 15.16
CA HIS A 240 17.83 -18.64 15.39
C HIS A 240 16.47 -18.65 14.68
N GLN A 241 15.93 -19.82 14.36
CA GLN A 241 14.68 -19.98 13.61
C GLN A 241 13.52 -19.21 14.26
N SER A 242 13.37 -19.27 15.59
CA SER A 242 12.30 -18.53 16.28
C SER A 242 12.45 -17.03 16.03
N ARG A 243 13.66 -16.49 16.18
CA ARG A 243 13.95 -15.06 15.99
C ARG A 243 13.80 -14.64 14.53
N LEU A 244 14.63 -15.19 13.65
CA LEU A 244 14.70 -14.82 12.24
C LEU A 244 13.46 -15.23 11.45
N GLY A 245 12.83 -16.34 11.80
CA GLY A 245 11.63 -16.84 11.13
C GLY A 245 10.43 -15.92 11.33
N HIS A 246 10.19 -15.44 12.55
CA HIS A 246 9.15 -14.45 12.82
C HIS A 246 9.46 -13.12 12.14
N TYR A 247 10.70 -12.64 12.25
CA TYR A 247 11.15 -11.38 11.64
C TYR A 247 10.96 -11.35 10.11
N PHE A 248 11.51 -12.33 9.38
CA PHE A 248 11.44 -12.34 7.91
C PHE A 248 10.03 -12.60 7.38
N ARG A 249 9.23 -13.41 8.08
CA ARG A 249 7.83 -13.65 7.71
C ARG A 249 7.03 -12.36 7.77
N HIS A 250 7.18 -11.59 8.85
CA HIS A 250 6.47 -10.32 9.01
C HIS A 250 6.94 -9.28 7.98
N LEU A 251 8.26 -9.18 7.76
CA LEU A 251 8.83 -8.29 6.75
C LEU A 251 8.28 -8.60 5.35
N TYR A 252 8.31 -9.88 4.95
CA TYR A 252 7.77 -10.34 3.68
C TYR A 252 6.28 -10.05 3.55
N GLN A 253 5.48 -10.42 4.56
CA GLN A 253 4.02 -10.20 4.55
C GLN A 253 3.63 -8.73 4.41
N THR A 254 4.42 -7.81 4.99
CA THR A 254 4.16 -6.38 4.88
C THR A 254 4.39 -5.87 3.46
N VAL A 255 5.48 -6.31 2.81
CA VAL A 255 5.76 -6.01 1.39
C VAL A 255 4.68 -6.62 0.50
N ASP A 256 4.36 -7.90 0.72
CA ASP A 256 3.36 -8.64 -0.04
C ASP A 256 1.98 -7.99 0.05
N PHE A 257 1.58 -7.56 1.24
CA PHE A 257 0.31 -6.86 1.48
C PHE A 257 0.16 -5.61 0.61
N ILE A 258 1.20 -4.78 0.51
CA ILE A 258 1.19 -3.57 -0.32
C ILE A 258 1.26 -3.92 -1.80
N HIS A 259 2.10 -4.90 -2.17
CA HIS A 259 2.31 -5.28 -3.56
C HIS A 259 1.03 -5.79 -4.22
N GLU A 260 0.26 -6.63 -3.52
CA GLU A 260 -0.95 -7.29 -4.01
C GLU A 260 -2.18 -6.35 -4.11
N LYS A 261 -2.07 -5.08 -3.68
CA LYS A 261 -3.19 -4.13 -3.83
C LYS A 261 -3.46 -3.81 -5.30
N LYS A 262 -4.71 -3.98 -5.72
CA LYS A 262 -5.15 -3.67 -7.09
C LYS A 262 -5.38 -2.17 -7.34
N ILE A 263 -5.59 -1.42 -6.27
CA ILE A 263 -5.75 0.04 -6.33
C ILE A 263 -4.41 0.66 -6.74
N ASP A 264 -4.49 1.66 -7.62
CA ASP A 264 -3.33 2.44 -8.03
C ASP A 264 -2.88 3.34 -6.88
N ILE A 265 -1.82 2.93 -6.20
CA ILE A 265 -1.19 3.63 -5.08
C ILE A 265 0.32 3.63 -5.31
N ASP A 266 1.03 4.58 -4.70
CA ASP A 266 2.49 4.58 -4.70
C ASP A 266 3.07 3.48 -3.79
N LYS A 267 2.95 2.23 -4.25
CA LYS A 267 3.46 1.02 -3.56
C LYS A 267 4.94 1.14 -3.22
N TYR A 268 5.72 1.82 -4.06
CA TYR A 268 7.15 1.99 -3.84
C TYR A 268 7.41 2.83 -2.60
N SER A 269 6.71 3.95 -2.42
CA SER A 269 6.87 4.81 -1.24
C SER A 269 6.50 4.11 0.07
N TYR A 270 5.43 3.30 0.09
CA TYR A 270 5.09 2.48 1.26
C TYR A 270 6.22 1.51 1.62
N VAL A 271 6.67 0.69 0.67
CA VAL A 271 7.74 -0.28 0.96
C VAL A 271 9.07 0.42 1.25
N LYS A 272 9.33 1.59 0.66
CA LYS A 272 10.48 2.45 1.00
C LYS A 272 10.41 2.90 2.47
N ALA A 273 9.24 3.25 2.99
CA ALA A 273 9.07 3.62 4.41
C ALA A 273 9.35 2.43 5.35
N LEU A 274 8.93 1.22 4.97
CA LEU A 274 9.30 -0.02 5.66
C LEU A 274 10.81 -0.28 5.61
N ARG A 275 11.41 -0.22 4.42
CA ARG A 275 12.85 -0.41 4.22
C ARG A 275 13.68 0.57 5.03
N ALA A 276 13.23 1.81 5.19
CA ALA A 276 13.91 2.82 6.00
C ALA A 276 14.05 2.43 7.48
N GLN A 277 13.27 1.45 7.97
CA GLN A 277 13.43 0.91 9.32
C GLN A 277 14.61 -0.06 9.44
N LEU A 278 15.02 -0.69 8.32
CA LEU A 278 16.02 -1.75 8.27
C LEU A 278 17.45 -1.18 8.35
N THR A 279 18.24 -1.69 9.28
CA THR A 279 19.69 -1.44 9.31
C THR A 279 20.41 -2.14 8.16
N THR A 280 21.65 -1.72 7.88
CA THR A 280 22.53 -2.41 6.93
C THR A 280 22.71 -3.90 7.26
N HIS A 281 22.77 -4.27 8.55
CA HIS A 281 22.92 -5.66 8.98
C HIS A 281 21.64 -6.48 8.72
N GLU A 282 20.47 -5.87 8.90
CA GLU A 282 19.18 -6.48 8.55
C GLU A 282 19.04 -6.67 7.04
N GLN A 283 19.45 -5.69 6.23
CA GLN A 283 19.47 -5.80 4.77
C GLN A 283 20.44 -6.89 4.29
N ALA A 284 21.63 -6.98 4.90
CA ALA A 284 22.58 -8.04 4.61
C ALA A 284 22.03 -9.43 4.97
N LEU A 285 21.43 -9.59 6.14
CA LEU A 285 20.78 -10.86 6.51
C LEU A 285 19.59 -11.19 5.60
N LEU A 286 18.84 -10.19 5.13
CA LEU A 286 17.78 -10.38 4.13
C LEU A 286 18.36 -10.92 2.81
N TYR A 287 19.46 -10.33 2.32
CA TYR A 287 20.14 -10.83 1.13
C TYR A 287 20.58 -12.28 1.33
N ILE A 288 21.28 -12.59 2.42
CA ILE A 288 21.74 -13.95 2.72
C ILE A 288 20.55 -14.92 2.80
N ASN A 289 19.48 -14.56 3.52
CA ASN A 289 18.25 -15.35 3.61
C ASN A 289 17.65 -15.63 2.22
N SER A 290 17.64 -14.62 1.34
CA SER A 290 17.06 -14.70 0.01
C SER A 290 17.76 -15.67 -0.93
N LEU A 291 19.05 -15.98 -0.67
CA LEU A 291 19.79 -16.98 -1.43
C LEU A 291 19.26 -18.40 -1.15
N THR A 292 18.70 -18.63 0.04
CA THR A 292 18.19 -19.93 0.45
C THR A 292 16.74 -20.16 0.01
N GLN A 293 16.28 -21.41 0.06
CA GLN A 293 14.87 -21.76 -0.17
C GLN A 293 13.90 -21.07 0.80
N LEU A 294 14.36 -20.66 1.98
CA LEU A 294 13.54 -19.96 2.97
C LEU A 294 13.16 -18.55 2.50
N GLY A 295 14.01 -17.92 1.69
CA GLY A 295 13.86 -16.54 1.23
C GLY A 295 13.76 -16.37 -0.29
N ASN A 296 13.80 -17.46 -1.08
CA ASN A 296 13.82 -17.36 -2.54
C ASN A 296 12.63 -16.58 -3.14
N ARG A 297 11.50 -16.51 -2.42
CA ARG A 297 10.31 -15.75 -2.81
C ARG A 297 10.59 -14.27 -3.03
N TRP A 298 11.57 -13.71 -2.34
CA TRP A 298 12.02 -12.33 -2.53
C TRP A 298 12.53 -12.08 -3.95
N TRP A 299 13.13 -13.09 -4.58
CA TRP A 299 13.57 -13.06 -5.97
C TRP A 299 12.43 -13.42 -6.93
N THR A 300 11.66 -14.47 -6.65
CA THR A 300 10.60 -14.91 -7.59
C THR A 300 9.48 -13.89 -7.74
N LYS A 301 9.20 -13.08 -6.71
CA LYS A 301 8.25 -11.96 -6.76
C LYS A 301 8.90 -10.61 -7.08
N ASP A 302 10.21 -10.60 -7.37
CA ASP A 302 10.98 -9.40 -7.70
C ASP A 302 11.02 -8.32 -6.60
N TYR A 303 10.69 -8.67 -5.35
CA TYR A 303 10.59 -7.71 -4.24
C TYR A 303 11.93 -7.07 -3.87
N LEU A 304 13.03 -7.84 -3.98
CA LEU A 304 14.39 -7.31 -3.72
C LEU A 304 14.75 -6.18 -4.69
N ILE A 305 14.43 -6.36 -5.96
CA ILE A 305 14.78 -5.41 -7.03
C ILE A 305 13.77 -4.26 -7.05
N LYS A 306 12.48 -4.58 -7.19
CA LYS A 306 11.38 -3.60 -7.33
C LYS A 306 11.35 -2.57 -6.21
N TYR A 307 11.58 -2.98 -4.97
CA TYR A 307 11.53 -2.10 -3.80
C TYR A 307 12.90 -1.68 -3.26
N LYS A 308 13.96 -2.08 -3.95
CA LYS A 308 15.35 -1.85 -3.57
C LYS A 308 15.66 -2.24 -2.12
N MET A 309 15.19 -3.42 -1.68
CA MET A 309 15.20 -3.84 -0.27
C MET A 309 16.57 -3.90 0.39
N ILE A 310 17.66 -4.01 -0.37
CA ILE A 310 19.03 -4.06 0.14
C ILE A 310 19.90 -2.88 -0.32
N LYS A 311 19.27 -1.75 -0.66
CA LYS A 311 19.91 -0.55 -1.20
C LYS A 311 21.06 0.01 -0.36
N ASN A 312 21.03 -0.15 0.96
CA ASN A 312 21.95 0.52 1.89
C ASN A 312 23.14 -0.38 2.31
N ILE A 313 23.41 -1.44 1.55
CA ILE A 313 24.63 -2.25 1.74
C ILE A 313 25.82 -1.46 1.16
N PRO A 314 26.82 -1.09 1.98
CA PRO A 314 27.98 -0.35 1.51
C PRO A 314 28.98 -1.27 0.78
N PRO A 315 29.87 -0.70 -0.05
CA PRO A 315 30.97 -1.43 -0.65
C PRO A 315 31.82 -2.10 0.43
N GLY A 316 32.24 -3.35 0.16
CA GLY A 316 33.06 -4.12 1.10
C GLY A 316 32.34 -4.61 2.36
N PHE A 317 31.01 -4.42 2.48
CA PHE A 317 30.27 -5.09 3.55
C PHE A 317 30.43 -6.60 3.45
N PHE A 318 30.25 -7.16 2.25
CA PHE A 318 30.61 -8.54 1.95
C PHE A 318 32.05 -8.57 1.45
N ASN A 319 32.86 -9.48 1.98
CA ASN A 319 34.23 -9.67 1.51
C ASN A 319 34.18 -10.34 0.11
N PRO A 320 34.67 -9.69 -0.95
CA PRO A 320 34.57 -10.21 -2.32
C PRO A 320 35.34 -11.51 -2.56
N GLU A 321 36.35 -11.82 -1.74
CA GLU A 321 37.15 -13.04 -1.86
C GLU A 321 36.47 -14.24 -1.18
N THR A 322 35.70 -14.00 -0.13
CA THR A 322 35.17 -15.08 0.72
C THR A 322 33.66 -15.20 0.68
N GLU A 323 32.92 -14.10 0.58
CA GLU A 323 31.46 -14.06 0.68
C GLU A 323 30.84 -13.83 -0.71
N PHE A 324 29.93 -14.70 -1.12
CA PHE A 324 29.25 -14.54 -2.41
C PHE A 324 28.29 -13.34 -2.36
N PHE A 325 28.63 -12.30 -3.13
CA PHE A 325 27.79 -11.14 -3.39
C PHE A 325 28.08 -10.63 -4.80
N ARG A 326 27.07 -10.65 -5.67
CA ARG A 326 27.20 -10.19 -7.06
C ARG A 326 26.36 -8.94 -7.27
N GLU A 327 27.02 -7.78 -7.32
CA GLU A 327 26.34 -6.52 -7.62
C GLU A 327 25.67 -6.53 -8.99
N SER A 328 26.19 -7.31 -9.94
CA SER A 328 25.60 -7.53 -11.27
C SER A 328 24.22 -8.19 -11.23
N ASP A 329 23.83 -8.83 -10.12
CA ASP A 329 22.48 -9.38 -9.95
C ASP A 329 21.44 -8.26 -9.70
N PHE A 330 21.87 -7.00 -9.59
CA PHE A 330 21.03 -5.82 -9.38
C PHE A 330 21.15 -4.82 -10.54
N PRO A 331 20.08 -4.05 -10.85
CA PRO A 331 20.13 -3.00 -11.87
C PRO A 331 21.16 -1.91 -11.55
N GLU A 332 21.58 -1.15 -12.58
CA GLU A 332 22.40 0.04 -12.38
C GLU A 332 21.73 1.03 -11.41
N LYS A 333 22.53 1.74 -10.61
CA LYS A 333 22.06 2.74 -9.62
C LYS A 333 21.07 2.13 -8.61
N TYR A 334 21.27 0.86 -8.29
CA TYR A 334 20.50 0.17 -7.26
C TYR A 334 20.95 0.62 -5.87
N PHE A 335 22.25 0.51 -5.61
CA PHE A 335 22.85 0.81 -4.32
C PHE A 335 23.04 2.32 -4.13
N GLU A 336 23.01 2.75 -2.87
CA GLU A 336 23.14 4.16 -2.52
C GLU A 336 24.48 4.76 -2.97
N HIS A 337 25.57 4.02 -2.79
CA HIS A 337 26.93 4.45 -3.17
C HIS A 337 27.16 4.57 -4.69
N GLN A 338 26.19 4.17 -5.53
CA GLN A 338 26.25 4.29 -6.99
C GLN A 338 25.53 5.55 -7.51
N LEU A 339 24.92 6.33 -6.61
CA LEU A 339 24.12 7.51 -6.97
C LEU A 339 24.90 8.81 -6.90
N ASP A 340 26.10 8.77 -6.34
CA ASP A 340 27.01 9.90 -6.15
C ASP A 340 27.91 10.14 -7.38
#